data_AF-A0A2I0N5Y7-F1
#
_entry.id   AF-A0A2I0N5Y7-F1
#
_cell.length_a   1.000
_cell.length_b   1.000
_cell.length_c   1.000
_cell.angle_alpha   90.00
_cell.angle_beta   90.00
_cell.angle_gamma   90.00
#
_symmetry.space_group_name_H-M   'P 1'
#
loop_
_entity.id
_entity.type
_entity.pdbx_description
1 polymer ?
#
loop_
_entity_poly.entity_id
_entity_poly.type
_entity_poly.pdbx_seq_one_letter_code
_entity_poly.pdbx_strand_id
1 'polypeptide(L)'
;MKRKIRSEVKKGKTRAKVAEEYHIPLIRVYEIARGLPPNMRGRRYMRKCVIEKLQSIQDELMEKGFLIFADQYFRFIPALKTMYPEMKMAIVEKKRICYLEGKEMDAISALLNKNRKNIGTNRLSPISRCFGITLTKKQKKHLLRIKKASGEFSLSP
;
A
#
# COMPACT_ATOMS: atom_id res chain seq x y z
N MET A 1 -11.22 2.15 -41.76
CA MET A 1 -11.08 2.06 -40.28
C MET A 1 -9.67 1.68 -39.79
N LYS A 2 -9.07 0.58 -40.27
CA LYS A 2 -7.73 0.09 -39.83
C LYS A 2 -6.60 1.14 -39.91
N ARG A 3 -6.55 1.94 -40.98
CA ARG A 3 -5.56 3.03 -41.15
C ARG A 3 -5.73 4.17 -40.13
N LYS A 4 -6.97 4.51 -39.76
CA LYS A 4 -7.27 5.55 -38.75
C LYS A 4 -6.83 5.09 -37.35
N ILE A 5 -7.13 3.85 -36.96
CA ILE A 5 -6.69 3.25 -35.68
C ILE A 5 -5.15 3.26 -35.57
N ARG A 6 -4.43 2.84 -36.61
CA ARG A 6 -2.96 2.89 -36.63
C ARG A 6 -2.41 4.31 -36.53
N SER A 7 -3.04 5.29 -37.19
CA SER A 7 -2.65 6.69 -37.12
C SER A 7 -2.82 7.26 -35.71
N GLU A 8 -3.95 7.02 -35.06
CA GLU A 8 -4.23 7.51 -33.70
C GLU A 8 -3.31 6.88 -32.63
N VAL A 9 -2.96 5.60 -32.78
CA VAL A 9 -1.97 4.95 -31.92
C VAL A 9 -0.56 5.53 -32.16
N LYS A 10 -0.18 5.81 -33.42
CA LYS A 10 1.09 6.49 -33.74
C LYS A 10 1.17 7.91 -33.18
N LYS A 11 0.05 8.65 -33.16
CA LYS A 11 -0.07 9.97 -32.52
C LYS A 11 -0.01 9.93 -30.99
N GLY A 12 0.02 8.74 -30.39
CA GLY A 12 0.18 8.57 -28.95
C GLY A 12 -1.12 8.58 -28.16
N LYS A 13 -2.24 8.11 -28.73
CA LYS A 13 -3.40 7.65 -27.94
C LYS A 13 -3.15 6.24 -27.40
N THR A 14 -3.71 5.91 -26.24
CA THR A 14 -3.64 4.53 -25.70
C THR A 14 -4.58 3.63 -26.50
N ARG A 15 -4.22 2.35 -26.64
CA ARG A 15 -5.08 1.37 -27.34
C ARG A 15 -6.47 1.24 -26.69
N ALA A 16 -6.55 1.40 -25.36
CA ALA A 16 -7.80 1.47 -24.62
C ALA A 16 -8.67 2.67 -25.02
N LYS A 17 -8.08 3.88 -25.07
CA LYS A 17 -8.80 5.09 -25.48
C LYS A 17 -9.30 5.01 -26.92
N VAL A 18 -8.51 4.40 -27.81
CA VAL A 18 -8.91 4.14 -29.20
C VAL A 18 -10.03 3.09 -29.28
N ALA A 19 -10.05 2.09 -28.39
CA ALA A 19 -11.13 1.11 -28.34
C ALA A 19 -12.46 1.76 -27.93
N GLU A 20 -12.42 2.62 -26.92
CA GLU A 20 -13.56 3.39 -26.41
C GLU A 20 -14.09 4.37 -27.46
N GLU A 21 -13.22 5.21 -28.04
CA GLU A 21 -13.57 6.25 -29.01
C GLU A 21 -14.17 5.69 -30.31
N TYR A 22 -13.77 4.49 -30.73
CA TYR A 22 -14.27 3.84 -31.94
C TYR A 22 -15.28 2.74 -31.66
N HIS A 23 -15.70 2.55 -30.39
CA HIS A 23 -16.61 1.50 -29.94
C HIS A 23 -16.25 0.11 -30.49
N ILE A 24 -14.96 -0.25 -30.46
CA ILE A 24 -14.47 -1.54 -30.94
C ILE A 24 -13.81 -2.33 -29.81
N PRO A 25 -13.86 -3.67 -29.84
CA PRO A 25 -13.19 -4.50 -28.85
C PRO A 25 -11.69 -4.19 -28.77
N LEU A 26 -11.19 -4.07 -27.53
CA LEU A 26 -9.78 -3.75 -27.26
C LEU A 26 -8.82 -4.71 -27.98
N ILE A 27 -9.16 -6.00 -28.03
CA ILE A 27 -8.35 -7.02 -28.71
C ILE A 27 -8.15 -6.72 -30.20
N ARG A 28 -9.19 -6.17 -30.85
CA ARG A 28 -9.15 -5.79 -32.27
C ARG A 28 -8.22 -4.59 -32.50
N VAL A 29 -8.17 -3.66 -31.55
CA VAL A 29 -7.20 -2.55 -31.58
C VAL A 29 -5.77 -3.07 -31.43
N TYR A 30 -5.54 -4.08 -30.58
CA TYR A 30 -4.24 -4.72 -30.43
C TYR A 30 -3.78 -5.43 -31.71
N GLU A 31 -4.67 -6.17 -32.37
CA GLU A 31 -4.37 -6.81 -33.67
C GLU A 31 -4.02 -5.78 -34.75
N ILE A 32 -4.80 -4.71 -34.86
CA ILE A 32 -4.60 -3.67 -35.87
C ILE A 32 -3.33 -2.84 -35.58
N ALA A 33 -3.02 -2.58 -34.30
CA ALA A 33 -1.85 -1.84 -33.87
C ALA A 33 -0.63 -2.75 -33.57
N ARG A 34 -0.67 -4.02 -33.99
CA ARG A 34 0.45 -4.97 -33.86
C ARG A 34 1.65 -4.42 -34.62
N GLY A 35 2.81 -4.47 -33.98
CA GLY A 35 4.08 -3.92 -34.49
C GLY A 35 4.28 -2.41 -34.27
N LEU A 36 3.29 -1.67 -33.75
CA LEU A 36 3.51 -0.29 -33.31
C LEU A 36 4.05 -0.28 -31.88
N PRO A 37 5.06 0.57 -31.57
CA PRO A 37 5.60 0.65 -30.23
C PRO A 37 4.48 0.98 -29.24
N PRO A 38 4.41 0.29 -28.09
CA PRO A 38 3.46 0.65 -27.06
C PRO A 38 3.69 2.11 -26.69
N ASN A 39 2.62 2.90 -26.77
CA ASN A 39 2.66 4.32 -26.52
C ASN A 39 3.39 4.62 -25.21
N MET A 40 4.56 5.26 -25.30
CA MET A 40 5.39 5.58 -24.13
C MET A 40 4.67 6.52 -23.16
N ARG A 41 3.64 7.25 -23.61
CA ARG A 41 2.79 8.08 -22.73
C ARG A 41 1.96 7.24 -21.76
N GLY A 42 1.51 6.05 -22.14
CA GLY A 42 0.83 5.12 -21.22
C GLY A 42 1.78 4.60 -20.13
N ARG A 43 3.05 4.34 -20.48
CA ARG A 43 4.12 4.08 -19.50
C ARG A 43 4.39 5.31 -18.62
N ARG A 44 4.40 6.53 -19.17
CA ARG A 44 4.54 7.78 -18.38
C ARG A 44 3.36 7.99 -17.42
N TYR A 45 2.13 7.73 -17.83
CA TYR A 45 0.95 7.86 -16.97
C TYR A 45 0.95 6.80 -15.85
N MET A 46 1.23 5.54 -16.18
CA MET A 46 1.43 4.51 -15.15
C MET A 46 2.58 4.86 -14.21
N ARG A 47 3.68 5.44 -14.71
CA ARG A 47 4.77 5.95 -13.87
C ARG A 47 4.30 7.11 -12.98
N LYS A 48 3.50 8.05 -13.49
CA LYS A 48 2.96 9.17 -12.72
C LYS A 48 2.08 8.66 -11.57
N CYS A 49 1.13 7.77 -11.84
CA CYS A 49 0.29 7.17 -10.79
C CYS A 49 1.12 6.35 -9.78
N VAL A 50 2.20 5.69 -10.22
CA VAL A 50 3.13 4.97 -9.34
C VAL A 50 3.92 5.93 -8.46
N ILE A 51 4.37 7.07 -9.00
CA ILE A 51 5.08 8.13 -8.25
C ILE A 51 4.14 8.79 -7.25
N GLU A 52 2.95 9.21 -7.68
CA GLU A 52 1.93 9.81 -6.79
C GLU A 52 1.56 8.84 -5.66
N LYS A 53 1.47 7.54 -5.96
CA LYS A 53 1.20 6.53 -4.92
C LYS A 53 2.39 6.34 -3.97
N LEU A 54 3.62 6.39 -4.48
CA LEU A 54 4.82 6.31 -3.66
C LEU A 54 4.93 7.52 -2.74
N GLN A 55 4.64 8.73 -3.25
CA GLN A 55 4.56 9.96 -2.47
C GLN A 55 3.50 9.87 -1.38
N SER A 56 2.28 9.43 -1.71
CA SER A 56 1.25 9.25 -0.68
C SER A 56 1.64 8.25 0.41
N ILE A 57 2.33 7.16 0.06
CA ILE A 57 2.84 6.17 1.03
C ILE A 57 3.95 6.80 1.88
N GLN A 58 4.81 7.62 1.28
CA GLN A 58 5.88 8.35 1.95
C GLN A 58 5.31 9.37 2.94
N ASP A 59 4.33 10.17 2.52
CA ASP A 59 3.67 11.16 3.37
C ASP A 59 3.03 10.47 4.59
N GLU A 60 2.32 9.35 4.38
CA GLU A 60 1.73 8.59 5.49
C GLU A 60 2.81 8.02 6.43
N LEU A 61 3.93 7.52 5.88
CA LEU A 61 5.04 7.02 6.67
C LEU A 61 5.71 8.13 7.50
N MET A 62 5.87 9.33 6.93
CA MET A 62 6.48 10.47 7.62
C MET A 62 5.56 11.08 8.67
N GLU A 63 4.25 11.15 8.39
CA GLU A 63 3.25 11.69 9.31
C GLU A 63 3.05 10.76 10.52
N LYS A 64 2.86 9.45 10.26
CA LYS A 64 2.51 8.48 11.31
C LYS A 64 3.71 7.77 11.90
N GLY A 65 4.83 7.74 11.18
CA GLY A 65 5.99 6.93 11.52
C GLY A 65 5.84 5.43 11.23
N PHE A 66 4.69 4.98 10.69
CA PHE A 66 4.44 3.59 10.34
C PHE A 66 3.41 3.45 9.20
N LEU A 67 3.43 2.30 8.52
CA LEU A 67 2.49 1.96 7.46
C LEU A 67 2.11 0.48 7.49
N ILE A 68 0.81 0.18 7.49
CA ILE A 68 0.30 -1.20 7.41
C ILE A 68 0.04 -1.52 5.94
N PHE A 69 0.94 -2.30 5.33
CA PHE A 69 0.89 -2.62 3.90
C PHE A 69 -0.29 -3.54 3.56
N ALA A 70 -1.07 -3.14 2.55
CA ALA A 70 -1.83 -4.07 1.73
C ALA A 70 -0.87 -4.75 0.73
N ASP A 71 -1.17 -5.99 0.32
CA ASP A 71 -0.27 -6.77 -0.55
C ASP A 71 0.11 -6.04 -1.85
N GLN A 72 -0.80 -5.23 -2.39
CA GLN A 72 -0.58 -4.40 -3.58
C GLN A 72 0.55 -3.35 -3.44
N TYR A 73 0.96 -3.04 -2.21
CA TYR A 73 2.00 -2.03 -1.94
C TYR A 73 3.39 -2.63 -1.72
N PHE A 74 3.52 -3.96 -1.66
CA PHE A 74 4.79 -4.64 -1.43
C PHE A 74 5.89 -4.24 -2.42
N ARG A 75 5.52 -3.98 -3.70
CA ARG A 75 6.46 -3.57 -4.75
C ARG A 75 7.20 -2.26 -4.47
N PHE A 76 6.70 -1.43 -3.54
CA PHE A 76 7.29 -0.14 -3.21
C PHE A 76 8.33 -0.22 -2.09
N ILE A 77 8.39 -1.32 -1.35
CA ILE A 77 9.30 -1.50 -0.20
C ILE A 77 10.77 -1.28 -0.57
N PRO A 78 11.31 -1.82 -1.68
CA PRO A 78 12.71 -1.60 -2.05
C PRO A 78 13.05 -0.11 -2.27
N ALA A 79 12.14 0.62 -2.93
CA ALA A 79 12.30 2.06 -3.16
C ALA A 79 12.26 2.83 -1.84
N LEU A 80 11.30 2.51 -0.96
CA LEU A 80 11.20 3.12 0.36
C LEU A 80 12.45 2.87 1.21
N LYS A 81 12.99 1.64 1.22
CA LYS A 81 14.19 1.29 1.98
C LYS A 81 15.46 1.98 1.46
N THR A 82 15.48 2.35 0.18
CA THR A 82 16.58 3.15 -0.39
C THR A 82 16.53 4.60 0.11
N MET A 83 15.32 5.14 0.29
CA MET A 83 15.11 6.51 0.78
C MET A 83 15.18 6.61 2.32
N TYR A 84 14.77 5.55 3.01
CA TYR A 84 14.68 5.45 4.47
C TYR A 84 15.35 4.16 4.95
N PRO A 85 16.69 4.12 5.03
CA PRO A 85 17.44 2.95 5.48
C PRO A 85 17.09 2.50 6.91
N GLU A 86 16.71 3.43 7.77
CA GLU A 86 16.25 3.24 9.14
C GLU A 86 14.87 2.59 9.25
N MET A 87 14.14 2.47 8.13
CA MET A 87 12.84 1.81 8.09
C MET A 87 13.00 0.31 8.38
N LYS A 88 12.28 -0.15 9.39
CA LYS A 88 12.18 -1.57 9.77
C LYS A 88 10.87 -2.15 9.25
N MET A 89 10.82 -3.48 9.16
CA MET A 89 9.64 -4.22 8.73
C MET A 89 9.35 -5.37 9.68
N ALA A 90 8.08 -5.47 10.10
CA ALA A 90 7.56 -6.58 10.88
C ALA A 90 6.47 -7.31 10.10
N ILE A 91 6.40 -8.63 10.27
CA ILE A 91 5.34 -9.46 9.71
C ILE A 91 4.57 -10.09 10.88
N VAL A 92 3.28 -9.78 10.98
CA VAL A 92 2.41 -10.27 12.05
C VAL A 92 1.11 -10.78 11.43
N GLU A 93 0.80 -12.06 11.63
CA GLU A 93 -0.44 -12.68 11.14
C GLU A 93 -0.71 -12.40 9.64
N LYS A 94 0.32 -12.55 8.79
CA LYS A 94 0.30 -12.26 7.34
C LYS A 94 0.17 -10.78 6.96
N LYS A 95 0.08 -9.86 7.92
CA LYS A 95 0.15 -8.42 7.68
C LYS A 95 1.60 -7.96 7.74
N ARG A 96 2.00 -7.17 6.75
CA ARG A 96 3.32 -6.53 6.72
C ARG A 96 3.18 -5.10 7.21
N ILE A 97 4.09 -4.68 8.06
CA ILE A 97 4.10 -3.34 8.64
C ILE A 97 5.50 -2.81 8.48
N CYS A 98 5.63 -1.62 7.89
CA CYS A 98 6.87 -0.87 7.95
C CYS A 98 6.73 0.24 8.98
N TYR A 99 7.83 0.59 9.62
CA TYR A 99 7.87 1.63 10.63
C TYR A 99 9.27 2.22 10.69
N LEU A 100 9.34 3.49 11.04
CA LEU A 100 10.60 4.17 11.33
C LEU A 100 11.12 3.72 12.70
N GLU A 101 12.43 3.76 12.88
CA GLU A 101 13.04 3.45 14.17
C GLU A 101 12.46 4.34 15.29
N GLY A 102 12.16 3.73 16.44
CA GLY A 102 11.52 4.43 17.58
C GLY A 102 10.00 4.51 17.49
N LYS A 103 9.38 4.07 16.38
CA LYS A 103 7.92 4.04 16.18
C LYS A 103 7.31 2.65 16.39
N GLU A 104 8.00 1.76 17.09
CA GLU A 104 7.55 0.38 17.31
C GLU A 104 6.23 0.33 18.08
N MET A 105 6.08 1.15 19.12
CA MET A 105 4.87 1.20 19.94
C MET A 105 3.65 1.69 19.15
N ASP A 106 3.83 2.72 18.34
CA ASP A 106 2.79 3.29 17.48
C ASP A 106 2.34 2.28 16.43
N ALA A 107 3.31 1.60 15.80
CA ALA A 107 3.05 0.56 14.82
C ALA A 107 2.30 -0.65 15.41
N ILE A 108 2.69 -1.08 16.62
CA ILE A 108 1.99 -2.15 17.35
C ILE A 108 0.56 -1.68 17.68
N SER A 109 0.39 -0.48 18.21
CA SER A 109 -0.93 0.08 18.56
C SER A 109 -1.87 0.09 17.36
N ALA A 110 -1.41 0.60 16.22
CA ALA A 110 -2.19 0.64 14.99
C ALA A 110 -2.55 -0.74 14.46
N LEU A 111 -1.63 -1.71 14.54
CA LEU A 111 -1.92 -3.09 14.17
C LEU A 111 -3.02 -3.69 15.05
N LEU A 112 -2.94 -3.45 16.35
CA LEU A 112 -3.91 -3.95 17.33
C LEU A 112 -5.30 -3.35 17.08
N ASN A 113 -5.37 -2.06 16.74
CA ASN A 113 -6.63 -1.37 16.46
C ASN A 113 -7.26 -1.86 15.14
N LYS A 114 -6.43 -2.13 14.12
CA LYS A 114 -6.91 -2.70 12.83
C LYS A 114 -7.35 -4.17 12.95
N ASN A 115 -6.97 -4.86 14.02
CA ASN A 115 -7.37 -6.24 14.30
C ASN A 115 -8.65 -6.25 15.18
N ARG A 116 -9.79 -6.63 14.59
CA ARG A 116 -11.09 -6.74 15.30
C ARG A 116 -11.11 -7.79 16.43
N LYS A 117 -10.17 -8.73 16.45
CA LYS A 117 -10.11 -9.77 17.48
C LYS A 117 -9.69 -9.19 18.82
N ASN A 118 -10.29 -9.68 19.92
CA ASN A 118 -9.81 -9.42 21.26
C ASN A 118 -8.42 -10.03 21.44
N ILE A 119 -7.42 -9.19 21.68
CA ILE A 119 -6.02 -9.61 21.87
C ILE A 119 -5.71 -9.48 23.35
N GLY A 120 -5.43 -10.60 24.01
CA GLY A 120 -4.97 -10.60 25.40
C GLY A 120 -3.48 -10.28 25.53
N THR A 121 -3.02 -10.05 26.77
CA THR A 121 -1.62 -9.78 27.12
C THR A 121 -0.65 -10.86 26.61
N ASN A 122 -1.08 -12.12 26.61
CA ASN A 122 -0.25 -13.26 26.16
C ASN A 122 0.12 -13.16 24.68
N ARG A 123 -0.77 -12.59 23.84
CA ARG A 123 -0.51 -12.40 22.41
C ARG A 123 0.35 -11.16 22.12
N LEU A 124 0.51 -10.22 23.05
CA LEU A 124 1.37 -9.05 22.83
C LEU A 124 2.86 -9.39 22.84
N SER A 125 3.26 -10.43 23.59
CA SER A 125 4.66 -10.86 23.64
C SER A 125 5.18 -11.33 22.27
N PRO A 126 4.54 -12.28 21.56
CA PRO A 126 4.98 -12.67 20.24
C PRO A 126 4.88 -11.53 19.22
N ILE A 127 3.85 -10.67 19.31
CA ILE A 127 3.73 -9.50 18.43
C ILE A 127 4.91 -8.55 18.62
N SER A 128 5.22 -8.15 19.85
CA SER A 128 6.33 -7.21 20.11
C SER A 128 7.70 -7.74 19.68
N ARG A 129 7.93 -9.05 19.77
CA ARG A 129 9.14 -9.68 19.22
C ARG A 129 9.26 -9.51 17.71
N CYS A 130 8.15 -9.51 16.96
CA CYS A 130 8.19 -9.24 15.52
C CYS A 130 8.69 -7.82 15.20
N PHE A 131 8.60 -6.88 16.16
CA PHE A 131 9.14 -5.53 16.06
C PHE A 131 10.54 -5.38 16.68
N GLY A 132 11.12 -6.48 17.19
CA GLY A 132 12.43 -6.48 17.84
C GLY A 132 12.43 -5.86 19.25
N ILE A 133 11.27 -5.66 19.86
CA ILE A 133 11.16 -5.04 21.19
C ILE A 133 10.53 -5.98 22.22
N THR A 134 10.90 -5.79 23.48
CA THR A 134 10.29 -6.50 24.62
C THR A 134 9.43 -5.54 25.42
N LEU A 135 8.11 -5.75 25.39
CA LEU A 135 7.18 -4.92 26.14
C LEU A 135 7.15 -5.27 27.63
N THR A 136 7.24 -4.25 28.47
CA THR A 136 7.00 -4.35 29.92
C THR A 136 5.51 -4.60 30.22
N LYS A 137 5.20 -5.07 31.45
CA LYS A 137 3.81 -5.24 31.91
C LYS A 137 3.00 -3.93 31.82
N LYS A 138 3.62 -2.78 32.12
CA LYS A 138 2.98 -1.45 32.04
C LYS A 138 2.62 -1.09 30.59
N GLN A 139 3.57 -1.26 29.65
CA GLN A 139 3.34 -1.00 28.23
C GLN A 139 2.26 -1.91 27.63
N LYS A 140 2.25 -3.21 28.00
CA LYS A 140 1.20 -4.14 27.57
C LYS A 140 -0.19 -3.68 28.02
N LYS A 141 -0.34 -3.27 29.30
CA LYS A 141 -1.61 -2.73 29.82
C LYS A 141 -2.02 -1.44 29.08
N HIS A 142 -1.07 -0.57 28.79
CA HIS A 142 -1.33 0.68 28.07
C HIS A 142 -1.86 0.44 26.65
N LEU A 143 -1.21 -0.43 25.87
CA LEU A 143 -1.66 -0.79 24.52
C LEU A 143 -3.07 -1.39 24.50
N LEU A 144 -3.41 -2.24 25.49
CA LEU A 144 -4.76 -2.80 25.59
C LEU A 144 -5.82 -1.75 25.95
N ARG A 145 -5.44 -0.73 26.73
CA ARG A 145 -6.35 0.40 27.03
C ARG A 145 -6.61 1.24 25.78
N ILE A 146 -5.57 1.56 25.01
CA ILE A 146 -5.73 2.28 23.74
C ILE A 146 -6.67 1.51 22.82
N LYS A 147 -6.45 0.19 22.67
CA LYS A 147 -7.32 -0.65 21.84
C LYS A 147 -8.77 -0.61 22.29
N LYS A 148 -9.04 -0.71 23.59
CA LYS A 148 -10.39 -0.62 24.14
C LYS A 148 -11.03 0.74 23.90
N ALA A 149 -10.27 1.83 24.02
CA ALA A 149 -10.76 3.19 23.78
C ALA A 149 -11.05 3.45 22.28
N SER A 150 -10.29 2.81 21.39
CA SER A 150 -10.52 2.88 19.94
C SER A 150 -11.58 1.91 19.42
N GLY A 151 -12.05 0.97 20.26
CA GLY A 151 -13.23 0.17 19.98
C GLY A 151 -14.45 1.00 20.33
N GLU A 152 -15.23 1.38 19.32
CA GLU A 152 -16.48 2.14 19.43
C GLU A 152 -17.27 1.77 20.68
N PHE A 153 -17.67 2.78 21.45
CA PHE A 153 -18.71 2.67 22.47
C PHE A 153 -19.97 2.08 21.82
N SER A 154 -20.18 0.78 21.97
CA SER A 154 -21.52 0.19 22.04
C SER A 154 -21.80 -0.13 23.50
N LEU A 155 -21.98 0.91 24.32
CA LEU A 155 -22.89 0.83 25.45
C LEU A 155 -24.25 1.29 24.90
N SER A 156 -25.04 0.34 24.42
CA SER A 156 -26.48 0.55 24.41
C SER A 156 -27.01 0.06 25.76
N PRO A 157 -27.88 0.85 26.42
CA PRO A 157 -28.45 0.56 27.74
C PRO A 157 -29.27 -0.72 27.76
#